data_AF-B7ATG4-F1
#
_entry.id   AF-B7ATG4-F1
#
_cell.length_a   1.000
_cell.length_b   1.000
_cell.length_c   1.000
_cell.angle_alpha   90.00
_cell.angle_beta   90.00
_cell.angle_gamma   90.00
#
_symmetry.space_group_name_H-M   'P 1'
#
loop_
_entity.id
_entity.type
_entity.pdbx_description
1 polymer ?
#
loop_
_entity_poly.entity_id
_entity_poly.type
_entity_poly.pdbx_seq_one_letter_code
_entity_poly.pdbx_strand_id
1 'polypeptide(L)'
;MNNPTIADFLSTFNKIISSFVNNDNENITLYSSVLKDTYNVLNSNERSTCFQYISDFFNEQNDTYITIFFMSYLLKTLNSAEAIIHIQHTISQSGISPIDALNIIFQMSSFSFSTDLKIDTADFYKEQLSIYQNNISKLNSLTESYTFVPYDVRNKDRIAIMCRMLYSDRHAPTVIIINLFNWLKKLGYEVCLFIEYMGQIQDENVINWYRPSIENKIFSQAGDFNINYLGVDIKGHNIVFSNSNYEQMARRTFDLIYDYNPLFVINVGGCNPIADLCNNITTVCCMPCINKPALSTSSIYIRYFPYTEDDDRIYNDLLLNYQHVYDMPFVEELSGSNGCIQVKSDYGIDEDKFAIIIAGNRLDKEIRQRFIQLLNDISSTEDNVVFVFIGDCPLLKKHT
;
A
#
# COMPACT_ATOMS: atom_id res chain seq x y z
N MET A 1 -6.37 -41.20 -11.59
CA MET A 1 -5.16 -40.35 -11.65
C MET A 1 -4.67 -40.21 -10.22
N ASN A 2 -3.37 -40.37 -9.98
CA ASN A 2 -2.82 -40.17 -8.63
C ASN A 2 -2.97 -38.69 -8.25
N ASN A 3 -3.29 -38.41 -6.99
CA ASN A 3 -3.30 -37.04 -6.50
C ASN A 3 -1.89 -36.45 -6.61
N PRO A 4 -1.75 -35.17 -7.04
CA PRO A 4 -0.46 -34.49 -7.07
C PRO A 4 0.24 -34.53 -5.71
N THR A 5 1.56 -34.65 -5.73
CA THR A 5 2.43 -34.77 -4.56
C THR A 5 3.34 -33.55 -4.40
N ILE A 6 4.03 -33.44 -3.26
CA ILE A 6 5.11 -32.47 -3.05
C ILE A 6 6.15 -32.53 -4.19
N ALA A 7 6.48 -33.74 -4.66
CA ALA A 7 7.44 -33.93 -5.75
C ALA A 7 6.94 -33.33 -7.08
N ASP A 8 5.64 -33.42 -7.37
CA ASP A 8 5.04 -32.83 -8.56
C ASP A 8 5.08 -31.29 -8.50
N PHE A 9 4.84 -30.72 -7.32
CA PHE A 9 4.95 -29.28 -7.09
C PHE A 9 6.38 -28.80 -7.33
N LEU A 10 7.37 -29.41 -6.68
CA LEU A 10 8.78 -29.04 -6.80
C LEU A 10 9.31 -29.26 -8.22
N SER A 11 8.90 -30.35 -8.89
CA SER A 11 9.26 -30.60 -10.28
C SER A 11 8.73 -29.51 -11.21
N THR A 12 7.47 -29.10 -11.01
CA THR A 12 6.85 -28.01 -11.78
C THR A 12 7.53 -26.67 -11.50
N PHE A 13 7.85 -26.39 -10.24
CA PHE A 13 8.59 -25.19 -9.85
C PHE A 13 9.99 -25.14 -10.49
N ASN A 14 10.70 -26.27 -10.56
CA ASN A 14 12.00 -26.33 -11.24
C ASN A 14 11.90 -26.04 -12.75
N LYS A 15 10.82 -26.48 -13.41
CA LYS A 15 10.54 -26.12 -14.82
C LYS A 15 10.28 -24.62 -14.99
N ILE A 16 9.61 -24.00 -14.02
CA ILE A 16 9.41 -22.54 -13.99
C ILE A 16 10.76 -21.82 -13.89
N ILE A 17 11.64 -22.22 -12.97
CA ILE A 17 13.00 -21.64 -12.86
C ILE A 17 13.73 -21.76 -14.21
N SER A 18 13.72 -22.95 -14.82
CA SER A 18 14.35 -23.19 -16.12
C SER A 18 13.77 -22.29 -17.23
N SER A 19 12.46 -22.03 -17.18
CA SER A 19 11.77 -21.18 -18.15
C SER A 19 12.13 -19.70 -17.96
N PHE A 20 12.30 -19.23 -16.72
CA PHE A 20 12.84 -17.89 -16.43
C PHE A 20 14.26 -17.71 -16.98
N VAL A 21 15.15 -18.69 -16.77
CA VAL A 21 16.53 -18.66 -17.30
C VAL A 21 16.54 -18.55 -18.83
N ASN A 22 15.58 -19.20 -19.51
CA ASN A 22 15.48 -19.20 -20.96
C ASN A 22 14.62 -18.06 -21.53
N ASN A 23 14.08 -17.16 -20.70
CA ASN A 23 13.11 -16.12 -21.09
C ASN A 23 11.87 -16.68 -21.84
N ASP A 24 11.40 -17.86 -21.46
CA ASP A 24 10.28 -18.55 -22.09
C ASP A 24 8.95 -18.23 -21.39
N ASN A 25 8.33 -17.12 -21.79
CA ASN A 25 7.10 -16.62 -21.19
C ASN A 25 5.88 -17.55 -21.37
N GLU A 26 5.86 -18.33 -22.46
CA GLU A 26 4.78 -19.29 -22.71
C GLU A 26 4.86 -20.45 -21.71
N ASN A 27 6.05 -21.01 -21.53
CA ASN A 27 6.25 -22.07 -20.55
C ASN A 27 6.12 -21.58 -19.10
N ILE A 28 6.53 -20.34 -18.78
CA ILE A 28 6.24 -19.75 -17.47
C ILE A 28 4.73 -19.78 -17.22
N THR A 29 3.93 -19.27 -18.17
CA THR A 29 2.46 -19.21 -18.03
C THR A 29 1.83 -20.60 -17.90
N LEU A 30 2.26 -21.54 -18.75
CA LEU A 30 1.80 -22.93 -18.72
C LEU A 30 2.08 -23.58 -17.36
N TYR A 31 3.34 -23.54 -16.91
CA TYR A 31 3.73 -24.18 -15.66
C TYR A 31 3.20 -23.43 -14.42
N SER A 32 2.95 -22.11 -14.49
CA SER A 32 2.22 -21.39 -13.43
C SER A 32 0.84 -21.99 -13.18
N SER A 33 0.10 -22.33 -14.26
CA SER A 33 -1.23 -22.96 -14.13
C SER A 33 -1.12 -24.33 -13.47
N VAL A 34 -0.19 -25.17 -13.95
CA VAL A 34 0.04 -26.51 -13.39
C VAL A 34 0.46 -26.44 -11.91
N LEU A 35 1.31 -25.46 -11.55
CA LEU A 35 1.76 -25.25 -10.18
C LEU A 35 0.58 -24.87 -9.27
N LYS A 36 -0.31 -24.00 -9.75
CA LYS A 36 -1.51 -23.59 -9.02
C LYS A 36 -2.48 -24.75 -8.81
N ASP A 37 -2.72 -25.55 -9.85
CA ASP A 37 -3.58 -26.74 -9.74
C ASP A 37 -3.00 -27.75 -8.76
N THR A 38 -1.69 -27.98 -8.81
CA THR A 38 -0.98 -28.83 -7.85
C THR A 38 -1.12 -28.30 -6.43
N TYR A 39 -0.84 -27.02 -6.20
CA TYR A 39 -0.96 -26.37 -4.88
C TYR A 39 -2.36 -26.52 -4.29
N ASN A 40 -3.41 -26.35 -5.10
CA ASN A 40 -4.79 -26.42 -4.64
C ASN A 40 -5.20 -27.81 -4.12
N VAL A 41 -4.55 -28.88 -4.58
CA VAL A 41 -4.82 -30.26 -4.12
C VAL A 41 -4.03 -30.62 -2.87
N LEU A 42 -2.85 -30.03 -2.66
CA LEU A 42 -2.04 -30.23 -1.47
C LEU A 42 -2.75 -29.73 -0.21
N ASN A 43 -2.58 -30.44 0.90
CA ASN A 43 -3.04 -30.00 2.22
C ASN A 43 -2.09 -28.94 2.81
N SER A 44 -2.51 -28.28 3.90
CA SER A 44 -1.73 -27.19 4.52
C SER A 44 -0.30 -27.59 4.91
N ASN A 45 -0.09 -28.80 5.46
CA ASN A 45 1.24 -29.25 5.87
C ASN A 45 2.15 -29.53 4.66
N GLU A 46 1.60 -30.12 3.60
CA GLU A 46 2.33 -30.33 2.34
C GLU A 46 2.71 -29.01 1.68
N ARG A 47 1.80 -28.02 1.67
CA ARG A 47 2.08 -26.67 1.17
C ARG A 47 3.23 -26.02 1.94
N SER A 48 3.16 -25.98 3.27
CA SER A 48 4.23 -25.43 4.10
C SER A 48 5.57 -26.14 3.83
N THR A 49 5.55 -27.46 3.63
CA THR A 49 6.74 -28.25 3.30
C THR A 49 7.34 -27.84 1.95
N CYS A 50 6.51 -27.60 0.92
CA CYS A 50 7.00 -27.11 -0.37
C CYS A 50 7.69 -25.75 -0.26
N PHE A 51 7.09 -24.80 0.47
CA PHE A 51 7.68 -23.47 0.67
C PHE A 51 8.98 -23.55 1.47
N GLN A 52 9.03 -24.37 2.51
CA GLN A 52 10.25 -24.60 3.29
C GLN A 52 11.39 -25.14 2.42
N TYR A 53 11.15 -26.18 1.62
CA TYR A 53 12.18 -26.73 0.73
C TYR A 53 12.70 -25.72 -0.29
N ILE A 54 11.82 -24.88 -0.84
CA ILE A 54 12.25 -23.81 -1.76
C ILE A 54 13.08 -22.76 -1.00
N SER A 55 12.64 -22.37 0.20
CA SER A 55 13.36 -21.42 1.03
C SER A 55 14.75 -21.92 1.41
N ASP A 56 14.85 -23.17 1.88
CA ASP A 56 16.11 -23.79 2.29
C ASP A 56 17.08 -23.87 1.11
N PHE A 57 16.60 -24.30 -0.07
CA PHE A 57 17.41 -24.38 -1.27
C PHE A 57 18.08 -23.04 -1.64
N PHE A 58 17.33 -21.94 -1.64
CA PHE A 58 17.91 -20.64 -1.99
C PHE A 58 18.73 -20.02 -0.85
N ASN A 59 18.32 -20.25 0.40
CA ASN A 59 19.07 -19.79 1.57
C ASN A 59 20.46 -20.45 1.67
N GLU A 60 20.58 -21.74 1.35
CA GLU A 60 21.87 -22.46 1.28
C GLU A 60 22.85 -21.83 0.27
N GLN A 61 22.34 -21.15 -0.75
CA GLN A 61 23.15 -20.45 -1.76
C GLN A 61 23.49 -19.00 -1.36
N ASN A 62 23.04 -18.52 -0.20
CA ASN A 62 23.13 -17.13 0.26
C ASN A 62 22.54 -16.09 -0.72
N ASP A 63 21.59 -16.49 -1.58
CA ASP A 63 21.03 -15.59 -2.59
C ASP A 63 19.69 -14.99 -2.15
N THR A 64 19.78 -13.96 -1.31
CA THR A 64 18.61 -13.33 -0.68
C THR A 64 17.62 -12.77 -1.70
N TYR A 65 18.10 -12.08 -2.75
CA TYR A 65 17.23 -11.46 -3.74
C TYR A 65 16.57 -12.49 -4.65
N ILE A 66 17.25 -13.59 -4.98
CA ILE A 66 16.62 -14.70 -5.68
C ILE A 66 15.53 -15.36 -4.82
N THR A 67 15.78 -15.56 -3.51
CA THR A 67 14.75 -16.05 -2.58
C THR A 67 13.52 -15.14 -2.61
N ILE A 68 13.70 -13.82 -2.47
CA ILE A 68 12.60 -12.85 -2.48
C ILE A 68 11.87 -12.85 -3.82
N PHE A 69 12.60 -12.87 -4.94
CA PHE A 69 12.00 -12.89 -6.28
C PHE A 69 11.09 -14.12 -6.44
N PHE A 70 11.59 -15.32 -6.14
CA PHE A 70 10.79 -16.53 -6.31
C PHE A 70 9.65 -16.66 -5.29
N MET A 71 9.85 -16.23 -4.04
CA MET A 71 8.75 -16.18 -3.07
C MET A 71 7.67 -15.19 -3.50
N SER A 72 8.04 -14.03 -4.06
CA SER A 72 7.07 -13.07 -4.61
C SER A 72 6.36 -13.61 -5.87
N TYR A 73 7.04 -14.43 -6.69
CA TYR A 73 6.41 -15.15 -7.78
C TYR A 73 5.36 -16.14 -7.27
N LEU A 74 5.69 -16.94 -6.25
CA LEU A 74 4.76 -17.87 -5.62
C LEU A 74 3.58 -17.13 -4.97
N LEU A 75 3.84 -16.01 -4.29
CA LEU A 75 2.81 -15.13 -3.73
C LEU A 75 1.81 -14.72 -4.80
N LYS A 76 2.27 -14.22 -5.94
CA LYS A 76 1.38 -13.73 -7.02
C LYS A 76 0.67 -14.84 -7.78
N THR A 77 1.31 -15.98 -7.93
CA THR A 77 0.77 -17.12 -8.70
C THR A 77 -0.26 -17.89 -7.87
N LEU A 78 0.05 -18.10 -6.59
CA LEU A 78 -0.72 -18.97 -5.69
C LEU A 78 -1.65 -18.19 -4.76
N ASN A 79 -1.45 -16.87 -4.59
CA ASN A 79 -2.16 -16.04 -3.63
C ASN A 79 -2.05 -16.62 -2.21
N SER A 80 -0.81 -16.89 -1.79
CA SER A 80 -0.46 -17.70 -0.61
C SER A 80 0.18 -16.86 0.49
N ALA A 81 -0.34 -16.98 1.72
CA ALA A 81 0.18 -16.27 2.90
C ALA A 81 1.57 -16.79 3.32
N GLU A 82 1.82 -18.08 3.09
CA GLU A 82 3.08 -18.75 3.39
C GLU A 82 4.26 -18.06 2.68
N ALA A 83 4.05 -17.59 1.44
CA ALA A 83 5.05 -16.84 0.69
C ALA A 83 5.49 -15.56 1.43
N ILE A 84 4.54 -14.87 2.07
CA ILE A 84 4.82 -13.63 2.80
C ILE A 84 5.63 -13.92 4.06
N ILE A 85 5.27 -14.97 4.79
CA ILE A 85 6.00 -15.40 6.00
C ILE A 85 7.47 -15.67 5.65
N HIS A 86 7.74 -16.39 4.56
CA HIS A 86 9.11 -16.63 4.10
C HIS A 86 9.82 -15.33 3.71
N ILE A 87 9.17 -14.42 3.00
CA ILE A 87 9.75 -13.11 2.64
C ILE A 87 10.11 -12.32 3.92
N GLN A 88 9.19 -12.26 4.90
CA GLN A 88 9.40 -11.59 6.18
C GLN A 88 10.59 -12.17 6.95
N HIS A 89 10.70 -13.50 6.99
CA HIS A 89 11.84 -14.19 7.59
C HIS A 89 13.16 -13.83 6.90
N THR A 90 13.17 -13.90 5.56
CA THR A 90 14.33 -13.58 4.74
C THR A 90 14.80 -12.13 4.95
N ILE A 91 13.91 -11.13 4.93
CA ILE A 91 14.30 -9.72 5.16
C ILE A 91 14.69 -9.43 6.62
N SER A 92 14.23 -10.24 7.58
CA SER A 92 14.58 -10.10 9.00
C SER A 92 15.98 -10.63 9.31
N GLN A 93 16.41 -11.68 8.63
CA GLN A 93 17.69 -12.35 8.86
C GLN A 93 18.81 -11.93 7.91
N SER A 94 18.44 -11.38 6.75
CA SER A 94 19.42 -10.96 5.74
C SER A 94 20.13 -9.67 6.11
N GLY A 95 21.30 -9.47 5.48
CA GLY A 95 22.07 -8.23 5.55
C GLY A 95 21.72 -7.23 4.44
N ILE A 96 20.52 -7.29 3.86
CA ILE A 96 20.13 -6.36 2.77
C ILE A 96 20.02 -4.92 3.29
N SER A 97 20.08 -3.96 2.37
CA SER A 97 19.89 -2.55 2.69
C SER A 97 18.53 -2.33 3.37
N PRO A 98 18.44 -1.47 4.41
CA PRO A 98 17.16 -1.12 5.01
C PRO A 98 16.15 -0.57 4.00
N ILE A 99 16.61 0.11 2.95
CA ILE A 99 15.75 0.67 1.90
C ILE A 99 15.14 -0.43 1.04
N ASP A 100 15.92 -1.45 0.71
CA ASP A 100 15.43 -2.61 -0.02
C ASP A 100 14.40 -3.38 0.82
N ALA A 101 14.66 -3.56 2.12
CA ALA A 101 13.71 -4.19 3.04
C ALA A 101 12.38 -3.41 3.13
N LEU A 102 12.44 -2.09 3.26
CA LEU A 102 11.25 -1.22 3.30
C LEU A 102 10.50 -1.22 1.95
N ASN A 103 11.23 -1.28 0.82
CA ASN A 103 10.63 -1.46 -0.50
C ASN A 103 9.91 -2.81 -0.61
N ILE A 104 10.49 -3.89 -0.10
CA ILE A 104 9.87 -5.22 -0.08
C ILE A 104 8.59 -5.22 0.78
N ILE A 105 8.59 -4.54 1.93
CA ILE A 105 7.37 -4.33 2.74
C ILE A 105 6.31 -3.60 1.93
N PHE A 106 6.67 -2.54 1.21
CA PHE A 106 5.73 -1.83 0.33
C PHE A 106 5.15 -2.76 -0.76
N GLN A 107 5.97 -3.64 -1.36
CA GLN A 107 5.49 -4.61 -2.35
C GLN A 107 4.50 -5.62 -1.77
N MET A 108 4.77 -6.15 -0.56
CA MET A 108 3.86 -7.05 0.15
C MET A 108 2.53 -6.36 0.48
N SER A 109 2.58 -5.13 1.00
CA SER A 109 1.39 -4.35 1.33
C SER A 109 0.57 -3.99 0.09
N SER A 110 1.22 -3.62 -1.01
CA SER A 110 0.56 -3.33 -2.29
C SER A 110 -0.14 -4.56 -2.88
N PHE A 111 0.50 -5.73 -2.79
CA PHE A 111 -0.11 -6.99 -3.22
C PHE A 111 -1.33 -7.34 -2.36
N SER A 112 -1.19 -7.29 -1.04
CA SER A 112 -2.27 -7.63 -0.11
C SER A 112 -3.46 -6.67 -0.25
N PHE A 113 -3.19 -5.38 -0.47
CA PHE A 113 -4.24 -4.38 -0.71
C PHE A 113 -5.02 -4.60 -2.01
N SER A 114 -4.41 -5.21 -3.03
CA SER A 114 -4.99 -5.39 -4.37
C SER A 114 -5.53 -6.80 -4.63
N THR A 115 -5.50 -7.66 -3.63
CA THR A 115 -5.97 -9.06 -3.71
C THR A 115 -6.91 -9.38 -2.55
N ASP A 116 -7.50 -10.58 -2.57
CA ASP A 116 -8.34 -11.09 -1.48
C ASP A 116 -7.52 -11.88 -0.44
N LEU A 117 -6.19 -11.74 -0.44
CA LEU A 117 -5.33 -12.45 0.46
C LEU A 117 -5.63 -12.04 1.91
N LYS A 118 -6.20 -12.97 2.69
CA LYS A 118 -6.56 -12.75 4.09
C LYS A 118 -5.38 -13.07 5.01
N ILE A 119 -4.57 -12.05 5.29
CA ILE A 119 -3.43 -12.11 6.23
C ILE A 119 -3.57 -11.12 7.37
N ASP A 120 -4.75 -10.52 7.54
CA ASP A 120 -5.00 -9.43 8.48
C ASP A 120 -5.21 -9.93 9.92
N THR A 121 -4.19 -10.58 10.49
CA THR A 121 -4.14 -10.98 11.90
C THR A 121 -3.29 -10.00 12.70
N ALA A 122 -3.56 -9.92 14.01
CA ALA A 122 -2.77 -9.06 14.88
C ALA A 122 -1.28 -9.43 14.93
N ASP A 123 -0.99 -10.73 14.90
CA ASP A 123 0.39 -11.22 14.89
C ASP A 123 1.12 -10.82 13.60
N PHE A 124 0.45 -10.96 12.46
CA PHE A 124 1.01 -10.58 11.16
C PHE A 124 1.35 -9.08 11.11
N TYR A 125 0.41 -8.23 11.57
CA TYR A 125 0.64 -6.79 11.66
C TYR A 125 1.83 -6.47 12.58
N LYS A 126 1.89 -7.07 13.78
CA LYS A 126 2.95 -6.82 14.77
C LYS A 126 4.32 -7.26 14.26
N GLU A 127 4.40 -8.40 13.57
CA GLU A 127 5.62 -8.85 12.92
C GLU A 127 6.07 -7.87 11.83
N GLN A 128 5.15 -7.47 10.95
CA GLN A 128 5.47 -6.51 9.88
C GLN A 128 5.89 -5.14 10.45
N LEU A 129 5.24 -4.67 11.51
CA LEU A 129 5.59 -3.44 12.22
C LEU A 129 6.97 -3.55 12.86
N SER A 130 7.32 -4.69 13.47
CA SER A 130 8.65 -4.92 14.05
C SER A 130 9.75 -4.85 13.00
N ILE A 131 9.55 -5.52 11.85
CA ILE A 131 10.50 -5.48 10.73
C ILE A 131 10.63 -4.05 10.19
N TYR A 132 9.50 -3.34 10.05
CA TYR A 132 9.49 -1.95 9.62
C TYR A 132 10.29 -1.06 10.57
N GLN A 133 9.98 -1.09 11.88
CA GLN A 133 10.66 -0.30 12.91
C GLN A 133 12.16 -0.60 12.98
N ASN A 134 12.55 -1.88 12.85
CA ASN A 134 13.96 -2.27 12.83
C ASN A 134 14.71 -1.72 11.61
N ASN A 135 14.05 -1.60 10.44
CA ASN A 135 14.70 -1.01 9.27
C ASN A 135 14.72 0.51 9.32
N ILE A 136 13.71 1.16 9.92
CA ILE A 136 13.75 2.60 10.20
C ILE A 136 14.87 2.94 11.18
N SER A 137 15.06 2.15 12.25
CA SER A 137 16.09 2.42 13.25
C SER A 137 17.52 2.36 12.67
N LYS A 138 17.76 1.46 11.72
CA LYS A 138 19.03 1.38 10.95
C LYS A 138 19.32 2.65 10.12
N LEU A 139 18.29 3.46 9.83
CA LEU A 139 18.40 4.71 9.08
C LEU A 139 18.51 5.96 9.97
N ASN A 140 18.49 5.81 11.31
CA ASN A 140 18.56 6.94 12.24
C ASN A 140 19.82 7.81 12.07
N SER A 141 20.91 7.26 11.52
CA SER A 141 22.14 7.99 11.21
C SER A 141 21.95 9.12 10.19
N LEU A 142 20.87 9.10 9.42
CA LEU A 142 20.49 10.19 8.54
C LEU A 142 20.01 11.43 9.30
N THR A 143 19.57 11.23 10.55
CA THR A 143 19.03 12.29 11.43
C THR A 143 19.94 12.64 12.61
N GLU A 144 21.11 12.01 12.76
CA GLU A 144 22.03 12.24 13.90
C GLU A 144 22.54 13.68 14.03
N SER A 145 22.57 14.45 12.94
CA SER A 145 22.99 15.85 12.94
C SER A 145 21.91 16.82 13.42
N TYR A 146 20.68 16.35 13.66
CA TYR A 146 19.56 17.20 14.05
C TYR A 146 19.21 16.97 15.52
N THR A 147 18.95 18.06 16.23
CA THR A 147 18.39 18.01 17.58
C THR A 147 16.87 18.07 17.49
N PHE A 148 16.17 17.16 18.16
CA PHE A 148 14.72 17.21 18.27
C PHE A 148 14.27 18.61 18.73
N VAL A 149 13.40 19.25 17.95
CA VAL A 149 12.90 20.59 18.25
C VAL A 149 11.76 20.49 19.26
N PRO A 150 11.91 21.01 20.49
CA PRO A 150 10.85 20.94 21.50
C PRO A 150 9.62 21.75 21.09
N TYR A 151 8.43 21.31 21.51
CA TYR A 151 7.16 21.96 21.14
C TYR A 151 7.19 23.47 21.35
N ASP A 152 7.70 23.94 22.49
CA ASP A 152 7.65 25.35 22.91
C ASP A 152 8.38 26.34 21.97
N VAL A 153 9.36 25.87 21.20
CA VAL A 153 10.15 26.71 20.28
C VAL A 153 9.79 26.53 18.81
N ARG A 154 8.81 25.66 18.51
CA ARG A 154 8.32 25.47 17.13
C ARG A 154 7.48 26.65 16.66
N ASN A 155 7.42 26.85 15.35
CA ASN A 155 6.51 27.83 14.78
C ASN A 155 5.06 27.34 14.94
N LYS A 156 4.24 28.12 15.66
CA LYS A 156 2.85 27.76 15.99
C LYS A 156 1.88 27.91 14.84
N ASP A 157 2.28 28.59 13.78
CA ASP A 157 1.45 28.89 12.62
C ASP A 157 1.72 27.94 11.45
N ARG A 158 2.69 27.03 11.56
CA ARG A 158 3.13 26.17 10.45
C ARG A 158 2.81 24.70 10.66
N ILE A 159 2.29 24.05 9.63
CA ILE A 159 2.09 22.59 9.60
C ILE A 159 2.69 22.03 8.32
N ALA A 160 3.43 20.92 8.44
CA ALA A 160 3.91 20.17 7.29
C ALA A 160 3.03 18.95 7.06
N ILE A 161 2.66 18.69 5.80
CA ILE A 161 2.02 17.45 5.38
C ILE A 161 3.03 16.65 4.56
N MET A 162 3.22 15.38 4.87
CA MET A 162 4.10 14.47 4.14
C MET A 162 3.29 13.31 3.57
N CYS A 163 3.55 12.95 2.32
CA CYS A 163 2.90 11.83 1.64
C CYS A 163 3.82 11.23 0.59
N ARG A 164 3.64 9.94 0.27
CA ARG A 164 4.45 9.28 -0.77
C ARG A 164 4.03 9.63 -2.19
N MET A 165 2.74 9.93 -2.39
CA MET A 165 2.17 10.11 -3.71
C MET A 165 0.99 11.07 -3.72
N LEU A 166 0.90 11.82 -4.82
CA LEU A 166 -0.27 12.60 -5.21
C LEU A 166 -0.64 12.17 -6.64
N TYR A 167 -1.93 11.91 -6.90
CA TYR A 167 -2.44 11.46 -8.20
C TYR A 167 -3.55 12.39 -8.72
N SER A 168 -4.58 11.82 -9.35
CA SER A 168 -5.79 12.51 -9.77
C SER A 168 -6.81 12.61 -8.64
N ASP A 169 -7.86 13.39 -8.86
CA ASP A 169 -9.03 13.57 -8.00
C ASP A 169 -9.90 12.30 -7.87
N ARG A 170 -9.57 11.25 -8.63
CA ARG A 170 -10.13 9.89 -8.47
C ARG A 170 -9.40 9.07 -7.41
N HIS A 171 -8.23 9.53 -6.95
CA HIS A 171 -7.46 8.86 -5.92
C HIS A 171 -7.86 9.40 -4.54
N ALA A 172 -8.54 8.58 -3.75
CA ALA A 172 -9.07 8.99 -2.43
C ALA A 172 -8.00 9.61 -1.50
N PRO A 173 -6.80 9.03 -1.31
CA PRO A 173 -5.75 9.67 -0.51
C PRO A 173 -5.35 11.06 -1.01
N THR A 174 -5.38 11.29 -2.33
CA THR A 174 -5.14 12.63 -2.88
C THR A 174 -6.24 13.59 -2.43
N VAL A 175 -7.51 13.24 -2.62
CA VAL A 175 -8.64 14.08 -2.17
C VAL A 175 -8.57 14.40 -0.68
N ILE A 176 -8.21 13.42 0.16
CA ILE A 176 -8.01 13.58 1.60
C ILE A 176 -6.91 14.61 1.90
N ILE A 177 -5.75 14.52 1.25
CA ILE A 177 -4.64 15.46 1.42
C ILE A 177 -5.05 16.88 1.04
N ILE A 178 -5.74 17.06 -0.09
CA ILE A 178 -6.18 18.37 -0.57
C ILE A 178 -7.19 19.00 0.40
N ASN A 179 -8.17 18.21 0.88
CA ASN A 179 -9.15 18.68 1.85
C ASN A 179 -8.49 19.03 3.19
N LEU A 180 -7.58 18.20 3.69
CA LEU A 180 -6.80 18.48 4.91
C LEU A 180 -6.01 19.80 4.76
N PHE A 181 -5.30 19.97 3.64
CA PHE A 181 -4.54 21.20 3.35
C PHE A 181 -5.45 22.44 3.37
N ASN A 182 -6.63 22.35 2.74
CA ASN A 182 -7.62 23.42 2.71
C ASN A 182 -8.16 23.75 4.12
N TRP A 183 -8.51 22.73 4.92
CA TRP A 183 -9.01 22.89 6.28
C TRP A 183 -7.98 23.58 7.18
N LEU A 184 -6.73 23.11 7.16
CA LEU A 184 -5.66 23.71 7.95
C LEU A 184 -5.41 25.17 7.54
N LYS A 185 -5.47 25.49 6.25
CA LYS A 185 -5.41 26.89 5.80
C LYS A 185 -6.57 27.74 6.30
N LYS A 186 -7.81 27.22 6.26
CA LYS A 186 -8.99 27.92 6.79
C LYS A 186 -8.89 28.18 8.30
N LEU A 187 -8.19 27.31 9.03
CA LEU A 187 -7.87 27.49 10.44
C LEU A 187 -6.75 28.52 10.70
N GLY A 188 -6.13 29.06 9.64
CA GLY A 188 -5.11 30.11 9.73
C GLY A 188 -3.67 29.60 9.66
N TYR A 189 -3.45 28.30 9.46
CA TYR A 189 -2.09 27.75 9.33
C TYR A 189 -1.47 28.04 7.96
N GLU A 190 -0.18 28.33 7.97
CA GLU A 190 0.71 28.14 6.84
C GLU A 190 0.97 26.63 6.68
N VAL A 191 0.65 26.07 5.51
CA VAL A 191 0.77 24.63 5.25
C VAL A 191 1.74 24.40 4.10
N CYS A 192 2.68 23.47 4.27
CA CYS A 192 3.61 23.04 3.23
C CYS A 192 3.45 21.53 2.98
N LEU A 193 3.33 21.15 1.70
CA LEU A 193 3.19 19.74 1.29
C LEU A 193 4.54 19.17 0.82
N PHE A 194 4.93 18.03 1.35
CA PHE A 194 6.11 17.27 0.92
C PHE A 194 5.64 15.97 0.26
N ILE A 195 6.04 15.76 -0.99
CA ILE A 195 5.75 14.55 -1.76
C ILE A 195 7.05 13.75 -1.86
N GLU A 196 7.03 12.52 -1.35
CA GLU A 196 8.21 11.69 -1.13
C GLU A 196 8.16 10.48 -2.06
N TYR A 197 8.45 10.75 -3.33
CA TYR A 197 8.30 9.79 -4.40
C TYR A 197 9.40 8.72 -4.36
N MET A 198 9.01 7.48 -4.09
CA MET A 198 9.91 6.32 -4.01
C MET A 198 9.84 5.43 -5.26
N GLY A 199 8.99 5.78 -6.24
CA GLY A 199 8.78 4.97 -7.44
C GLY A 199 10.04 4.75 -8.29
N GLN A 200 11.03 5.65 -8.21
CA GLN A 200 12.30 5.44 -8.91
C GLN A 200 13.16 4.33 -8.24
N ILE A 201 13.20 4.23 -6.90
CA ILE A 201 13.81 3.08 -6.22
C ILE A 201 13.10 1.77 -6.60
N GLN A 202 11.77 1.80 -6.68
CA GLN A 202 10.96 0.63 -7.06
C GLN A 202 11.27 0.15 -8.48
N ASP A 203 11.50 1.08 -9.41
CA ASP A 203 11.88 0.80 -10.80
C ASP A 203 13.34 0.29 -10.90
N GLU A 204 14.28 0.93 -10.21
CA GLU A 204 15.69 0.51 -10.15
C GLU A 204 15.85 -0.91 -9.55
N ASN A 205 14.94 -1.28 -8.64
CA ASN A 205 14.91 -2.59 -7.98
C ASN A 205 13.94 -3.59 -8.64
N VAL A 206 13.58 -3.40 -9.91
CA VAL A 206 12.54 -4.18 -10.59
C VAL A 206 12.78 -5.70 -10.57
N ILE A 207 14.04 -6.13 -10.55
CA ILE A 207 14.43 -7.54 -10.57
C ILE A 207 14.31 -8.23 -9.19
N ASN A 208 14.16 -7.47 -8.11
CA ASN A 208 14.11 -8.01 -6.74
C ASN A 208 12.72 -8.55 -6.39
N TRP A 209 11.71 -8.32 -7.23
CA TRP A 209 10.33 -8.71 -6.98
C TRP A 209 9.61 -9.06 -8.28
N TYR A 210 8.82 -10.13 -8.30
CA TYR A 210 8.09 -10.55 -9.49
C TYR A 210 6.97 -9.54 -9.81
N ARG A 211 7.08 -8.85 -10.96
CA ARG A 211 6.11 -7.85 -11.46
C ARG A 211 5.82 -6.72 -10.44
N PRO A 212 6.82 -5.94 -9.99
CA PRO A 212 6.65 -5.03 -8.86
C PRO A 212 5.60 -3.95 -9.12
N SER A 213 5.03 -3.45 -8.02
CA SER A 213 4.22 -2.24 -8.01
C SER A 213 5.15 -1.04 -7.98
N ILE A 214 4.96 -0.12 -8.92
CA ILE A 214 5.71 1.13 -9.01
C ILE A 214 4.72 2.27 -8.78
N GLU A 215 5.02 3.13 -7.82
CA GLU A 215 4.27 4.34 -7.54
C GLU A 215 4.27 5.22 -8.79
N ASN A 216 3.12 5.81 -9.13
CA ASN A 216 3.09 6.79 -10.20
C ASN A 216 3.62 8.14 -9.68
N LYS A 217 3.91 9.06 -10.60
CA LYS A 217 4.33 10.41 -10.28
C LYS A 217 3.42 11.44 -10.93
N ILE A 218 3.02 12.45 -10.18
CA ILE A 218 2.39 13.65 -10.75
C ILE A 218 3.45 14.63 -11.30
N PHE A 219 4.63 14.65 -10.68
CA PHE A 219 5.76 15.49 -11.07
C PHE A 219 6.93 14.64 -11.55
N SER A 220 7.53 15.00 -12.68
CA SER A 220 8.67 14.29 -13.23
C SER A 220 10.02 14.66 -12.60
N GLN A 221 10.10 15.80 -11.92
CA GLN A 221 11.35 16.37 -11.38
C GLN A 221 11.19 16.73 -9.90
N ALA A 222 12.28 16.62 -9.15
CA ALA A 222 12.35 17.11 -7.77
C ALA A 222 12.43 18.65 -7.74
N GLY A 223 11.91 19.26 -6.67
CA GLY A 223 11.95 20.69 -6.44
C GLY A 223 10.64 21.25 -5.92
N ASP A 224 10.62 22.58 -5.81
CA ASP A 224 9.47 23.32 -5.30
C ASP A 224 8.35 23.34 -6.34
N PHE A 225 7.11 23.28 -5.87
CA PHE A 225 5.94 23.42 -6.72
C PHE A 225 4.91 24.36 -6.11
N ASN A 226 4.11 24.94 -6.99
CA ASN A 226 2.88 25.64 -6.66
C ASN A 226 1.82 25.23 -7.69
N ILE A 227 0.78 24.55 -7.24
CA ILE A 227 -0.30 24.05 -8.10
C ILE A 227 -1.65 24.53 -7.59
N ASN A 228 -2.59 24.77 -8.50
CA ASN A 228 -4.00 24.87 -8.15
C ASN A 228 -4.64 23.50 -8.37
N TYR A 229 -5.18 22.90 -7.32
CA TYR A 229 -5.77 21.57 -7.36
C TYR A 229 -7.10 21.57 -6.61
N LEU A 230 -8.18 21.17 -7.30
CA LEU A 230 -9.56 21.31 -6.80
C LEU A 230 -9.87 22.73 -6.28
N GLY A 231 -9.31 23.77 -6.92
CA GLY A 231 -9.50 25.17 -6.52
C GLY A 231 -8.63 25.64 -5.36
N VAL A 232 -7.74 24.79 -4.82
CA VAL A 232 -6.85 25.13 -3.70
C VAL A 232 -5.43 25.39 -4.20
N ASP A 233 -4.84 26.52 -3.81
CA ASP A 233 -3.43 26.82 -4.08
C ASP A 233 -2.52 26.10 -3.08
N ILE A 234 -1.82 25.08 -3.57
CA ILE A 234 -0.96 24.19 -2.81
C ILE A 234 0.49 24.45 -3.16
N LYS A 235 1.28 24.68 -2.12
CA LYS A 235 2.72 24.88 -2.20
C LYS A 235 3.44 23.75 -1.49
N GLY A 236 4.58 23.37 -2.03
CA GLY A 236 5.30 22.23 -1.48
C GLY A 236 6.60 21.90 -2.18
N HIS A 237 7.16 20.77 -1.79
CA HIS A 237 8.38 20.20 -2.32
C HIS A 237 8.10 18.78 -2.83
N ASN A 238 8.45 18.51 -4.08
CA ASN A 238 8.50 17.16 -4.62
C ASN A 238 9.93 16.63 -4.46
N ILE A 239 10.07 15.49 -3.80
CA ILE A 239 11.34 14.84 -3.53
C ILE A 239 11.32 13.49 -4.25
N VAL A 240 12.37 13.24 -5.03
CA VAL A 240 12.50 12.03 -5.86
C VAL A 240 13.68 11.22 -5.37
N PHE A 241 13.40 10.03 -4.84
CA PHE A 241 14.39 9.12 -4.29
C PHE A 241 14.81 8.07 -5.32
N SER A 242 16.11 7.85 -5.44
CA SER A 242 16.77 6.77 -6.17
C SER A 242 17.74 6.04 -5.25
N ASN A 243 18.19 4.84 -5.62
CA ASN A 243 19.20 4.11 -4.87
C ASN A 243 20.51 4.92 -4.77
N SER A 244 20.84 5.69 -5.80
CA SER A 244 22.07 6.50 -5.86
C SER A 244 22.00 7.81 -5.09
N ASN A 245 20.81 8.34 -4.78
CA ASN A 245 20.64 9.65 -4.16
C ASN A 245 19.95 9.62 -2.79
N TYR A 246 19.51 8.45 -2.32
CA TYR A 246 18.59 8.32 -1.19
C TYR A 246 19.05 9.12 0.04
N GLU A 247 20.29 8.92 0.50
CA GLU A 247 20.79 9.60 1.70
C GLU A 247 20.86 11.12 1.52
N GLN A 248 21.28 11.58 0.33
CA GLN A 248 21.37 13.00 0.02
C GLN A 248 19.99 13.66 0.03
N MET A 249 19.00 13.03 -0.61
CA MET A 249 17.64 13.54 -0.67
C MET A 249 16.92 13.43 0.68
N ALA A 250 17.20 12.41 1.48
CA ALA A 250 16.70 12.30 2.85
C ALA A 250 17.21 13.46 3.71
N ARG A 251 18.54 13.70 3.71
CA ARG A 251 19.14 14.83 4.45
C ARG A 251 18.59 16.18 4.00
N ARG A 252 18.46 16.39 2.68
CA ARG A 252 17.82 17.61 2.15
C ARG A 252 16.38 17.77 2.62
N THR A 253 15.62 16.67 2.71
CA THR A 253 14.25 16.71 3.22
C THR A 253 14.22 17.10 4.69
N PHE A 254 15.15 16.56 5.50
CA PHE A 254 15.29 16.93 6.89
C PHE A 254 15.70 18.39 7.08
N ASP A 255 16.62 18.91 6.26
CA ASP A 255 16.98 20.35 6.25
C ASP A 255 15.74 21.21 5.99
N LEU A 256 14.94 20.89 4.97
CA LEU A 256 13.73 21.63 4.63
C LEU A 256 12.71 21.61 5.78
N ILE A 257 12.49 20.46 6.43
CA ILE A 257 11.58 20.35 7.57
C ILE A 257 12.12 21.11 8.79
N TYR A 258 13.41 21.02 9.06
CA TYR A 258 14.06 21.70 10.17
C TYR A 258 13.96 23.23 10.04
N ASP A 259 14.27 23.75 8.85
CA ASP A 259 14.20 25.18 8.52
C ASP A 259 12.75 25.69 8.50
N TYR A 260 11.82 24.87 8.02
CA TYR A 260 10.40 25.20 8.04
C TYR A 260 9.86 25.31 9.49
N ASN A 261 10.43 24.53 10.41
CA ASN A 261 10.13 24.48 11.85
C ASN A 261 8.63 24.33 12.16
N PRO A 262 7.95 23.28 11.62
CA PRO A 262 6.52 23.12 11.77
C PRO A 262 6.13 22.78 13.21
N LEU A 263 4.90 23.14 13.60
CA LEU A 263 4.28 22.76 14.86
C LEU A 263 4.28 21.23 15.04
N PHE A 264 3.91 20.53 13.96
CA PHE A 264 4.01 19.08 13.78
C PHE A 264 3.96 18.74 12.29
N VAL A 265 4.30 17.49 11.98
CA VAL A 265 4.17 16.88 10.65
C VAL A 265 2.96 15.94 10.65
N ILE A 266 2.12 16.00 9.62
CA ILE A 266 1.09 14.97 9.37
C ILE A 266 1.58 14.07 8.23
N ASN A 267 1.84 12.79 8.53
CA ASN A 267 2.15 11.77 7.53
C ASN A 267 0.85 11.10 7.06
N VAL A 268 0.40 11.40 5.83
CA VAL A 268 -0.88 10.88 5.30
C VAL A 268 -0.66 9.57 4.55
N GLY A 269 -1.43 8.54 4.93
CA GLY A 269 -1.40 7.19 4.37
C GLY A 269 -0.62 6.19 5.23
N GLY A 270 0.56 6.57 5.71
CA GLY A 270 1.49 5.70 6.47
C GLY A 270 2.52 4.97 5.60
N CYS A 271 3.31 4.07 6.21
CA CYS A 271 4.42 3.34 5.57
C CYS A 271 5.40 4.27 4.83
N ASN A 272 5.78 5.37 5.48
CA ASN A 272 6.57 6.44 4.89
C ASN A 272 7.86 6.65 5.68
N PRO A 273 8.99 6.04 5.24
CA PRO A 273 10.22 6.00 6.01
C PRO A 273 10.79 7.37 6.35
N ILE A 274 10.69 8.35 5.45
CA ILE A 274 11.27 9.67 5.65
C ILE A 274 10.43 10.47 6.65
N ALA A 275 9.10 10.44 6.51
CA ALA A 275 8.22 11.02 7.53
C ALA A 275 8.38 10.35 8.90
N ASP A 276 8.58 9.03 8.95
CA ASP A 276 8.82 8.31 10.21
C ASP A 276 10.18 8.66 10.86
N LEU A 277 11.22 8.93 10.06
CA LEU A 277 12.51 9.44 10.54
C LEU A 277 12.39 10.87 11.10
N CYS A 278 11.42 11.67 10.63
CA CYS A 278 11.16 12.99 11.21
C CYS A 278 10.72 12.92 12.68
N ASN A 279 10.34 11.76 13.24
CA ASN A 279 10.11 11.60 14.68
C ASN A 279 11.36 11.94 15.53
N ASN A 280 12.56 11.82 14.96
CA ASN A 280 13.81 12.23 15.61
C ASN A 280 14.01 13.76 15.62
N ILE A 281 13.25 14.48 14.80
CA ILE A 281 13.42 15.92 14.54
C ILE A 281 12.26 16.74 15.13
N THR A 282 11.03 16.27 14.98
CA THR A 282 9.82 16.94 15.45
C THR A 282 8.71 15.92 15.73
N THR A 283 7.54 16.37 16.15
CA THR A 283 6.38 15.50 16.32
C THR A 283 5.78 15.13 14.97
N VAL A 284 5.61 13.84 14.71
CA VAL A 284 4.97 13.31 13.51
C VAL A 284 3.70 12.56 13.91
N CYS A 285 2.59 12.93 13.28
CA CYS A 285 1.29 12.28 13.42
C CYS A 285 1.02 11.44 12.18
N CYS A 286 0.87 10.12 12.34
CA CYS A 286 0.46 9.24 11.25
C CYS A 286 -1.05 9.33 11.05
N MET A 287 -1.51 9.64 9.84
CA MET A 287 -2.92 9.66 9.48
C MET A 287 -3.18 8.60 8.40
N PRO A 288 -3.46 7.34 8.78
CA PRO A 288 -3.80 6.29 7.82
C PRO A 288 -5.01 6.67 6.97
N CYS A 289 -5.01 6.29 5.69
CA CYS A 289 -6.17 6.46 4.79
C CYS A 289 -7.14 5.27 4.84
N ILE A 290 -7.03 4.43 5.87
CA ILE A 290 -7.79 3.18 6.07
C ILE A 290 -8.27 3.09 7.52
N ASN A 291 -9.20 2.17 7.80
CA ASN A 291 -9.83 2.00 9.13
C ASN A 291 -9.01 1.14 10.11
N LYS A 292 -7.71 1.02 9.88
CA LYS A 292 -6.77 0.33 10.77
C LYS A 292 -5.45 1.10 10.83
N PRO A 293 -4.63 0.88 11.87
CA PRO A 293 -3.28 1.43 11.93
C PRO A 293 -2.49 1.10 10.66
N ALA A 294 -1.81 2.10 10.09
CA ALA A 294 -0.78 1.88 9.09
C ALA A 294 0.56 1.61 9.78
N LEU A 295 1.51 0.99 9.07
CA LEU A 295 2.87 0.85 9.57
C LEU A 295 3.50 2.24 9.74
N SER A 296 3.90 2.59 10.96
CA SER A 296 4.57 3.84 11.28
C SER A 296 5.32 3.72 12.61
N THR A 297 6.38 4.51 12.76
CA THR A 297 7.10 4.65 14.03
C THR A 297 6.53 5.75 14.92
N SER A 298 5.59 6.55 14.40
CA SER A 298 4.93 7.63 15.14
C SER A 298 4.23 7.13 16.40
N SER A 299 4.28 7.96 17.43
CA SER A 299 3.53 7.78 18.68
C SER A 299 2.11 8.32 18.60
N ILE A 300 1.76 9.06 17.55
CA ILE A 300 0.43 9.67 17.39
C ILE A 300 -0.20 9.17 16.09
N TYR A 301 -1.39 8.60 16.20
CA TYR A 301 -2.27 8.24 15.09
C TYR A 301 -3.46 9.18 15.05
N ILE A 302 -3.75 9.72 13.87
CA ILE A 302 -4.90 10.57 13.62
C ILE A 302 -5.93 9.80 12.79
N ARG A 303 -7.18 9.87 13.24
CA ARG A 303 -8.36 9.29 12.62
C ARG A 303 -9.21 10.40 12.01
N TYR A 304 -9.41 10.38 10.70
CA TYR A 304 -10.00 11.51 9.96
C TYR A 304 -11.47 11.30 9.53
N PHE A 305 -12.01 10.11 9.71
CA PHE A 305 -13.42 9.78 9.50
C PHE A 305 -14.02 9.21 10.81
N PRO A 306 -15.35 9.09 10.92
CA PRO A 306 -15.95 8.44 12.09
C PRO A 306 -15.57 6.96 12.18
N TYR A 307 -15.16 6.50 13.37
CA TYR A 307 -14.80 5.10 13.63
C TYR A 307 -15.89 4.40 14.46
N THR A 308 -16.01 3.09 14.25
CA THR A 308 -16.91 2.21 15.00
C THR A 308 -16.22 1.60 16.23
N GLU A 309 -16.99 0.99 17.14
CA GLU A 309 -16.44 0.23 18.27
C GLU A 309 -15.53 -0.93 17.82
N ASP A 310 -15.81 -1.53 16.67
CA ASP A 310 -14.97 -2.61 16.13
C ASP A 310 -13.64 -2.05 15.64
N ASP A 311 -13.62 -0.87 15.03
CA ASP A 311 -12.38 -0.23 14.65
C ASP A 311 -11.56 0.20 15.89
N ASP A 312 -12.20 0.68 16.95
CA ASP A 312 -11.52 0.96 18.23
C ASP A 312 -10.80 -0.29 18.78
N ARG A 313 -11.46 -1.45 18.73
CA ARG A 313 -10.86 -2.73 19.14
C ARG A 313 -9.65 -3.08 18.28
N ILE A 314 -9.76 -2.92 16.96
CA ILE A 314 -8.64 -3.15 16.03
C ILE A 314 -7.44 -2.26 16.40
N TYR A 315 -7.65 -0.96 16.64
CA TYR A 315 -6.55 -0.08 17.04
C TYR A 315 -5.93 -0.50 18.38
N ASN A 316 -6.76 -0.83 19.38
CA ASN A 316 -6.27 -1.26 20.70
C ASN A 316 -5.48 -2.59 20.64
N ASP A 317 -5.89 -3.52 19.78
CA ASP A 317 -5.22 -4.82 19.64
C ASP A 317 -3.88 -4.72 18.90
N LEU A 318 -3.78 -3.77 17.97
CA LEU A 318 -2.64 -3.63 17.06
C LEU A 318 -1.58 -2.64 17.52
N LEU A 319 -1.97 -1.54 18.17
CA LEU A 319 -1.04 -0.49 18.58
C LEU A 319 -0.20 -0.89 19.79
N LEU A 320 0.98 -0.30 19.88
CA LEU A 320 1.88 -0.43 21.02
C LEU A 320 1.47 0.56 22.13
N ASN A 321 1.80 0.24 23.38
CA ASN A 321 1.36 1.02 24.56
C ASN A 321 1.77 2.52 24.54
N TYR A 322 2.80 2.89 23.78
CA TYR A 322 3.24 4.29 23.65
C TYR A 322 2.56 5.04 22.51
N GLN A 323 1.76 4.34 21.69
CA GLN A 323 1.04 4.91 20.56
C GLN A 323 -0.35 5.33 21.00
N HIS A 324 -0.72 6.55 20.65
CA HIS A 324 -1.97 7.19 21.04
C HIS A 324 -2.79 7.54 19.81
N VAL A 325 -4.10 7.42 19.94
CA VAL A 325 -5.06 7.70 18.87
C VAL A 325 -5.81 8.98 19.18
N TYR A 326 -5.93 9.86 18.19
CA TYR A 326 -6.70 11.09 18.27
C TYR A 326 -7.63 11.20 17.08
N ASP A 327 -8.82 11.73 17.33
CA ASP A 327 -9.82 11.97 16.29
C ASP A 327 -9.71 13.41 15.78
N MET A 328 -9.59 13.53 14.47
CA MET A 328 -9.65 14.80 13.74
C MET A 328 -10.57 14.62 12.52
N PRO A 329 -11.87 14.34 12.75
CA PRO A 329 -12.79 14.11 11.65
C PRO A 329 -12.97 15.41 10.84
N PHE A 330 -12.89 15.30 9.52
CA PHE A 330 -13.24 16.39 8.62
C PHE A 330 -14.06 15.88 7.44
N VAL A 331 -14.88 16.76 6.88
CA VAL A 331 -15.69 16.45 5.71
C VAL A 331 -14.89 16.79 4.44
N GLU A 332 -14.96 15.90 3.45
CA GLU A 332 -14.49 16.18 2.10
C GLU A 332 -15.42 17.22 1.44
N GLU A 333 -15.06 18.50 1.55
CA GLU A 333 -15.78 19.60 0.91
C GLU A 333 -15.44 19.72 -0.58
N LEU A 334 -14.24 19.28 -0.95
CA LEU A 334 -13.70 19.32 -2.29
C LEU A 334 -13.76 17.92 -2.89
N SER A 335 -14.45 17.78 -4.02
CA SER A 335 -14.48 16.55 -4.81
C SER A 335 -14.39 16.87 -6.30
N GLY A 336 -13.84 15.93 -7.08
CA GLY A 336 -13.79 16.04 -8.55
C GLY A 336 -15.17 15.84 -9.21
N SER A 337 -16.14 15.31 -8.46
CA SER A 337 -17.53 15.18 -8.89
C SER A 337 -18.26 16.53 -8.74
N ASN A 338 -18.69 17.11 -9.86
CA ASN A 338 -19.73 18.15 -9.83
C ASN A 338 -20.94 17.55 -9.10
N GLY A 339 -21.29 18.04 -7.91
CA GLY A 339 -22.30 17.50 -6.99
C GLY A 339 -23.74 17.49 -7.52
N CYS A 340 -23.94 16.95 -8.71
CA CYS A 340 -25.22 16.73 -9.34
C CYS A 340 -25.81 15.47 -8.72
N ILE A 341 -26.96 15.63 -8.07
CA ILE A 341 -27.77 14.50 -7.62
C ILE A 341 -28.26 13.80 -8.88
N GLN A 342 -27.86 12.54 -9.05
CA GLN A 342 -28.32 11.72 -10.16
C GLN A 342 -29.46 10.81 -9.69
N VAL A 343 -30.49 10.72 -10.52
CA VAL A 343 -31.68 9.89 -10.28
C VAL A 343 -31.70 8.69 -11.24
N LYS A 344 -32.53 7.68 -10.96
CA LYS A 344 -32.62 6.46 -11.78
C LYS A 344 -32.94 6.78 -13.25
N SER A 345 -33.86 7.72 -13.46
CA SER A 345 -34.25 8.19 -14.79
C SER A 345 -33.11 8.81 -15.61
N ASP A 346 -32.05 9.35 -14.98
CA ASP A 346 -30.86 9.84 -15.70
C ASP A 346 -30.11 8.71 -16.42
N TYR A 347 -30.32 7.47 -15.99
CA TYR A 347 -29.68 6.26 -16.50
C TYR A 347 -30.63 5.35 -17.27
N GLY A 348 -31.87 5.80 -17.52
CA GLY A 348 -32.90 4.98 -18.17
C GLY A 348 -33.37 3.80 -17.32
N ILE A 349 -33.26 3.91 -15.99
CA ILE A 349 -33.76 2.91 -15.05
C ILE A 349 -35.16 3.32 -14.60
N ASP A 350 -36.12 2.40 -14.72
CA ASP A 350 -37.49 2.65 -14.25
C ASP A 350 -37.53 2.84 -12.71
N GLU A 351 -38.35 3.78 -12.25
CA GLU A 351 -38.38 4.17 -10.83
C GLU A 351 -38.85 3.04 -9.90
N ASP A 352 -39.65 2.09 -10.41
CA ASP A 352 -40.17 0.93 -9.70
C ASP A 352 -39.18 -0.25 -9.58
N LYS A 353 -38.09 -0.23 -10.36
CA LYS A 353 -37.02 -1.22 -10.27
C LYS A 353 -36.23 -1.07 -8.98
N PHE A 354 -35.90 -2.18 -8.33
CA PHE A 354 -34.99 -2.22 -7.21
C PHE A 354 -33.54 -2.17 -7.70
N ALA A 355 -32.87 -1.03 -7.51
CA ALA A 355 -31.50 -0.83 -7.97
C ALA A 355 -30.46 -1.24 -6.91
N ILE A 356 -29.57 -2.16 -7.26
CA ILE A 356 -28.42 -2.55 -6.45
C ILE A 356 -27.18 -1.85 -7.02
N ILE A 357 -26.62 -0.92 -6.25
CA ILE A 357 -25.44 -0.15 -6.64
C ILE A 357 -24.18 -0.92 -6.25
N ILE A 358 -23.30 -1.13 -7.22
CA ILE A 358 -21.98 -1.74 -7.06
C ILE A 358 -20.96 -0.69 -7.48
N ALA A 359 -20.42 0.04 -6.51
CA ALA A 359 -19.48 1.13 -6.73
C ALA A 359 -18.06 0.73 -6.30
N GLY A 360 -17.05 1.05 -7.10
CA GLY A 360 -15.66 0.79 -6.75
C GLY A 360 -14.65 1.31 -7.77
N ASN A 361 -13.46 1.66 -7.28
CA ASN A 361 -12.36 2.13 -8.13
C ASN A 361 -11.56 0.98 -8.78
N ARG A 362 -11.81 -0.27 -8.37
CA ARG A 362 -11.03 -1.45 -8.79
C ARG A 362 -11.93 -2.64 -9.15
N LEU A 363 -13.13 -2.36 -9.65
CA LEU A 363 -14.13 -3.38 -9.96
C LEU A 363 -13.57 -4.51 -10.83
N ASP A 364 -12.75 -4.21 -11.85
CA ASP A 364 -12.09 -5.23 -12.68
C ASP A 364 -11.13 -6.18 -11.92
N LYS A 365 -10.54 -5.73 -10.80
CA LYS A 365 -9.64 -6.56 -9.99
C LYS A 365 -10.38 -7.35 -8.91
N GLU A 366 -11.46 -6.76 -8.39
CA GLU A 366 -12.20 -7.27 -7.23
C GLU A 366 -13.38 -8.15 -7.63
N ILE A 367 -14.02 -7.88 -8.76
CA ILE A 367 -15.13 -8.67 -9.28
C ILE A 367 -14.60 -9.96 -9.91
N ARG A 368 -14.97 -11.09 -9.31
CA ARG A 368 -14.61 -12.43 -9.78
C ARG A 368 -15.79 -13.14 -10.44
N GLN A 369 -15.48 -14.20 -11.19
CA GLN A 369 -16.48 -15.03 -11.87
C GLN A 369 -17.61 -15.49 -10.93
N ARG A 370 -17.31 -15.84 -9.69
CA ARG A 370 -18.31 -16.24 -8.70
C ARG A 370 -19.29 -15.12 -8.35
N PHE A 371 -18.80 -13.88 -8.27
CA PHE A 371 -19.67 -12.72 -8.05
C PHE A 371 -20.55 -12.48 -9.27
N ILE A 372 -19.99 -12.55 -10.48
CA ILE A 372 -20.77 -12.46 -11.73
C ILE A 372 -21.86 -13.54 -11.79
N GLN A 373 -21.54 -14.78 -11.41
CA GLN A 373 -22.52 -15.87 -11.32
C GLN A 373 -23.65 -15.53 -10.33
N LEU A 374 -23.33 -15.02 -9.15
CA LEU A 374 -24.35 -14.58 -8.18
C LEU A 374 -25.26 -13.48 -8.76
N LEU A 375 -24.69 -12.50 -9.47
CA LEU A 375 -25.49 -11.44 -10.10
C LEU A 375 -26.39 -11.99 -11.20
N ASN A 376 -25.90 -12.96 -11.98
CA ASN A 376 -26.69 -13.64 -13.02
C ASN A 376 -27.81 -14.47 -12.41
N ASP A 377 -27.55 -15.18 -11.31
CA ASP A 377 -28.55 -15.96 -10.59
C ASP A 377 -29.69 -15.03 -10.11
N ILE A 378 -29.36 -13.90 -9.46
CA ILE A 378 -30.36 -12.91 -9.01
C ILE A 378 -31.13 -12.34 -10.19
N SER A 379 -30.44 -11.95 -11.27
CA SER A 379 -31.07 -11.39 -12.47
C SER A 379 -32.01 -12.38 -13.16
N SER A 380 -31.75 -13.69 -13.05
CA SER A 380 -32.58 -14.74 -13.63
C SER A 380 -33.81 -15.08 -12.80
N THR A 381 -33.82 -14.74 -11.50
CA THR A 381 -34.92 -15.02 -10.58
C THR A 381 -35.80 -13.81 -10.31
N GLU A 382 -35.25 -12.60 -10.39
CA GLU A 382 -35.92 -11.37 -9.95
C GLU A 382 -35.91 -10.30 -11.04
N ASP A 383 -36.96 -10.29 -11.89
CA ASP A 383 -37.12 -9.32 -12.99
C ASP A 383 -37.18 -7.85 -12.53
N ASN A 384 -37.47 -7.61 -11.25
CA ASN A 384 -37.55 -6.27 -10.68
C ASN A 384 -36.21 -5.71 -10.20
N VAL A 385 -35.13 -6.49 -10.25
CA VAL A 385 -33.81 -6.07 -9.78
C VAL A 385 -32.95 -5.59 -10.94
N VAL A 386 -32.28 -4.46 -10.78
CA VAL A 386 -31.28 -3.95 -11.73
C VAL A 386 -29.97 -3.68 -11.02
N PHE A 387 -28.85 -3.99 -11.68
CA PHE A 387 -27.51 -3.75 -11.13
C PHE A 387 -26.89 -2.52 -11.78
N VAL A 388 -26.45 -1.57 -10.96
CA VAL A 388 -25.81 -0.33 -11.41
C VAL A 388 -24.35 -0.35 -11.00
N PHE A 389 -23.45 -0.38 -11.97
CA PHE A 389 -22.01 -0.36 -11.73
C PHE A 389 -21.45 1.06 -11.85
N ILE A 390 -20.79 1.53 -10.78
CA ILE A 390 -20.16 2.86 -10.74
C ILE A 390 -18.64 2.66 -10.61
N GLY A 391 -17.94 2.78 -11.73
CA GLY A 391 -16.49 2.58 -11.83
C GLY A 391 -16.09 1.90 -13.14
N ASP A 392 -14.79 1.82 -13.40
CA ASP A 392 -14.28 1.09 -14.57
C ASP A 392 -14.33 -0.43 -14.32
N CYS A 393 -15.13 -1.12 -15.15
CA CYS A 393 -15.16 -2.60 -15.20
C CYS A 393 -15.31 -3.19 -16.62
N PRO A 394 -14.31 -3.03 -17.50
CA PRO A 394 -14.24 -3.71 -18.80
C PRO A 394 -14.58 -5.21 -18.82
N LEU A 395 -14.26 -5.98 -17.77
CA LEU A 395 -14.55 -7.41 -17.73
C LEU A 395 -16.05 -7.71 -17.73
N LEU A 396 -16.84 -6.94 -17.00
CA LEU A 396 -18.31 -7.07 -16.97
C LEU A 396 -18.96 -6.72 -18.31
N LYS A 397 -18.39 -5.76 -19.06
CA LYS A 397 -18.88 -5.40 -20.41
C LYS A 397 -18.77 -6.54 -21.44
N LYS A 398 -18.01 -7.60 -21.15
CA LYS A 398 -17.92 -8.79 -22.02
C LYS A 398 -18.92 -9.90 -21.65
N HIS A 399 -19.57 -9.78 -20.50
CA HIS A 399 -20.50 -10.77 -19.93
C HIS A 399 -21.95 -10.27 -19.84
N THR A 400 -22.19 -9.01 -20.22
CA THR A 400 -23.49 -8.39 -20.45
C THR A 400 -23.66 -8.16 -21.95
#